data_AF-A0A7L3PNI4-F1
#
_entry.id   AF-A0A7L3PNI4-F1
#
_cell.length_a   1.000
_cell.length_b   1.000
_cell.length_c   1.000
_cell.angle_alpha   90.00
_cell.angle_beta   90.00
_cell.angle_gamma   90.00
#
_symmetry.space_group_name_H-M   'P 1'
#
loop_
_entity.id
_entity.type
_entity.pdbx_description
1 polymer ?
#
loop_
_entity_poly.entity_id
_entity_poly.type
_entity_poly.pdbx_seq_one_letter_code
_entity_poly.pdbx_strand_id
1 'polypeptide(L)'
;MPLWLREQGWRQTLTAVFLSLPVPGARATPGSIFCTERYLKVSVPPFLFEAILFAPIDDTNSTAKIENGNIFFTLYKKEPAMWDSLTLENVDKEKLQYLRENAVLKAHEKAKEEREAKKVTKEEHKKYALEATMKLEEAERKRIEDLKEKERQKVTEELELWKNQQKEADKYKSIQKEQELHQETGQLKEKKNEKMNKTRIPNEGVSKTKQKSTKGHGSCSMFSQNLKEEQLPAPRSAATIKVNFTPRAFPTALRESRVAEEEEWLHKQAEARRTVSADLSELEDLKEEEKNPDWLKDKGNKMFAVGNYLAAVNAYNLAVRLNNRLPLLYLNRAACHLKLRNLHKAIEDSSKALELLTPPVPDNENARVKAYVRRGTAFCQLELYTEGLQDYEAALKIYPKNKDIEKDAEKIRNLIQGTMQGS
;
A
#
# COMPACT_ATOMS: atom_id res chain seq x y z
N MET A 1 -28.68 6.51 -43.70
CA MET A 1 -27.83 7.64 -44.16
C MET A 1 -27.96 8.76 -43.14
N PRO A 2 -26.87 9.45 -42.75
CA PRO A 2 -26.98 10.60 -41.85
C PRO A 2 -27.70 11.75 -42.54
N LEU A 3 -28.55 12.46 -41.80
CA LEU A 3 -29.27 13.64 -42.25
C LEU A 3 -28.37 14.86 -42.05
N TRP A 4 -28.09 15.58 -43.15
CA TRP A 4 -27.31 16.82 -43.10
C TRP A 4 -28.18 17.97 -42.58
N LEU A 5 -27.73 18.63 -41.52
CA LEU A 5 -28.40 19.82 -40.97
C LEU A 5 -28.18 21.01 -41.92
N ARG A 6 -29.21 21.37 -42.69
CA ARG A 6 -29.17 22.49 -43.65
C ARG A 6 -29.61 23.83 -43.05
N GLU A 7 -30.40 23.82 -41.98
CA GLU A 7 -30.88 25.04 -41.32
C GLU A 7 -29.91 25.45 -40.23
N GLN A 8 -29.02 26.40 -40.56
CA GLN A 8 -28.00 26.91 -39.65
C GLN A 8 -28.16 28.42 -39.53
N GLY A 9 -28.36 28.91 -38.31
CA GLY A 9 -28.30 30.33 -38.02
C GLY A 9 -26.92 30.67 -37.49
N TRP A 10 -26.13 31.45 -38.23
CA TRP A 10 -24.87 31.98 -37.72
C TRP A 10 -24.89 33.51 -37.69
N ARG A 11 -24.22 34.07 -36.69
CA ARG A 11 -24.00 35.50 -36.51
C ARG A 11 -22.54 35.71 -36.16
N GLN A 12 -22.00 36.89 -36.42
CA GLN A 12 -20.62 37.18 -36.07
C GLN A 12 -20.45 38.58 -35.53
N THR A 13 -19.39 38.73 -34.76
CA THR A 13 -18.77 39.99 -34.39
C THR A 13 -17.35 40.00 -34.95
N LEU A 14 -16.63 41.11 -34.76
CA LEU A 14 -15.21 41.19 -35.13
C LEU A 14 -14.36 40.12 -34.42
N THR A 15 -14.74 39.72 -33.21
CA THR A 15 -13.94 38.84 -32.34
C THR A 15 -14.50 37.42 -32.19
N ALA A 16 -15.79 37.20 -32.47
CA ALA A 16 -16.44 35.92 -32.23
C ALA A 16 -17.47 35.55 -33.32
N VAL A 17 -17.75 34.26 -33.41
CA VAL A 17 -18.78 33.67 -34.26
C VAL A 17 -19.74 32.90 -33.38
N PHE A 18 -21.03 33.19 -33.54
CA PHE A 18 -22.12 32.51 -32.87
C PHE A 18 -22.82 31.61 -33.87
N LEU A 19 -22.81 30.30 -33.62
CA LEU A 19 -23.47 29.32 -34.48
C LEU A 19 -24.56 28.60 -33.68
N SER A 20 -25.76 28.56 -34.24
CA SER A 20 -26.90 27.84 -33.69
C SER A 20 -27.25 26.67 -34.61
N LEU A 21 -27.21 25.46 -34.04
CA LEU A 21 -27.54 24.22 -34.73
C LEU A 21 -28.78 23.60 -34.05
N PRO A 22 -29.96 23.63 -34.69
CA PRO A 22 -31.13 22.94 -34.19
C PRO A 22 -31.01 21.42 -34.46
N VAL A 23 -31.17 20.60 -33.43
CA VAL A 23 -31.11 19.13 -33.51
C VAL A 23 -32.41 18.53 -32.91
N PRO A 24 -33.54 18.65 -33.62
CA PRO A 24 -34.85 18.32 -33.07
C PRO A 24 -34.96 16.83 -32.73
N GLY A 25 -35.41 16.53 -31.50
CA GLY A 25 -35.70 15.18 -31.05
C GLY A 25 -34.47 14.32 -30.67
N ALA A 26 -33.25 14.85 -30.74
CA ALA A 26 -32.04 14.12 -30.37
C ALA A 26 -31.32 14.75 -29.16
N ARG A 27 -30.72 13.91 -28.30
CA ARG A 27 -29.92 14.36 -27.16
C ARG A 27 -28.46 14.46 -27.57
N ALA A 28 -27.94 15.69 -27.68
CA ALA A 28 -26.51 15.91 -27.88
C ALA A 28 -25.74 15.71 -26.56
N THR A 29 -24.60 15.03 -26.64
CA THR A 29 -23.64 14.89 -25.54
C THR A 29 -22.37 15.67 -25.87
N PRO A 30 -21.55 16.07 -24.88
CA PRO A 30 -20.29 16.76 -25.16
C PRO A 30 -19.36 15.98 -26.11
N GLY A 31 -19.36 14.64 -26.04
CA GLY A 31 -18.59 13.77 -26.93
C GLY A 31 -19.11 13.68 -28.37
N SER A 32 -20.27 14.25 -28.67
CA SER A 32 -20.80 14.34 -30.05
C SER A 32 -20.24 15.51 -30.84
N ILE A 33 -19.50 16.40 -30.18
CA ILE A 33 -18.93 17.63 -30.74
C ILE A 33 -17.41 17.45 -30.84
N PHE A 34 -16.87 17.69 -32.02
CA PHE A 34 -15.44 17.73 -32.28
C PHE A 34 -15.11 19.10 -32.87
N CYS A 35 -14.35 19.89 -32.12
CA CYS A 35 -13.94 21.23 -32.50
C CYS A 35 -12.41 21.29 -32.54
N THR A 36 -11.88 21.96 -33.54
CA THR A 36 -10.45 22.26 -33.71
C THR A 36 -10.34 23.66 -34.33
N GLU A 37 -9.12 24.16 -34.52
CA GLU A 37 -8.90 25.53 -34.99
C GLU A 37 -9.60 25.88 -36.31
N ARG A 38 -9.78 24.94 -37.24
CA ARG A 38 -10.45 25.23 -38.53
C ARG A 38 -11.55 24.24 -38.88
N TYR A 39 -11.87 23.30 -38.00
CA TYR A 39 -12.80 22.22 -38.33
C TYR A 39 -13.73 21.97 -37.16
N LEU A 40 -15.02 22.03 -37.46
CA LEU A 40 -16.11 21.77 -36.53
C LEU A 40 -16.96 20.63 -37.08
N LYS A 41 -17.12 19.59 -36.27
CA LYS A 41 -17.95 18.43 -36.58
C LYS A 41 -18.89 18.16 -35.42
N VAL A 42 -20.15 17.99 -35.73
CA VAL A 42 -21.19 17.61 -34.76
C VAL A 42 -21.89 16.37 -35.29
N SER A 43 -21.82 15.28 -34.54
CA SER A 43 -22.32 13.97 -34.93
C SER A 43 -23.30 13.46 -33.89
N VAL A 44 -24.59 13.73 -34.09
CA VAL A 44 -25.69 13.33 -33.20
C VAL A 44 -26.67 12.49 -34.01
N PRO A 45 -26.59 11.15 -33.99
CA PRO A 45 -27.43 10.30 -34.85
C PRO A 45 -28.93 10.63 -34.73
N PRO A 46 -29.67 10.83 -35.84
CA PRO A 46 -29.26 10.65 -37.25
C PRO A 46 -28.57 11.86 -37.91
N PHE A 47 -28.37 12.97 -37.21
CA PHE A 47 -27.84 14.23 -37.74
C PHE A 47 -26.31 14.28 -37.80
N LEU A 48 -25.78 14.85 -38.89
CA LEU A 48 -24.36 15.17 -39.04
C LEU A 48 -24.22 16.61 -39.55
N PHE A 49 -23.33 17.35 -38.91
CA PHE A 49 -22.88 18.66 -39.37
C PHE A 49 -21.35 18.67 -39.42
N GLU A 50 -20.82 19.20 -40.51
CA GLU A 50 -19.39 19.28 -40.78
C GLU A 50 -19.12 20.63 -41.46
N ALA A 51 -18.26 21.44 -40.86
CA ALA A 51 -17.88 22.74 -41.37
C ALA A 51 -16.37 22.97 -41.21
N ILE A 52 -15.73 23.35 -42.31
CA ILE A 52 -14.38 23.92 -42.29
C ILE A 52 -14.54 25.43 -42.16
N LEU A 53 -14.12 25.98 -41.03
CA LEU A 53 -14.23 27.39 -40.73
C LEU A 53 -13.34 28.22 -41.65
N PHE A 54 -13.81 29.40 -42.03
CA PHE A 54 -13.09 30.32 -42.92
C PHE A 54 -11.69 30.69 -42.40
N ALA A 55 -11.58 31.01 -41.10
CA ALA A 55 -10.35 31.40 -40.44
C ALA A 55 -10.13 30.62 -39.13
N PRO A 56 -8.90 30.53 -38.61
CA PRO A 56 -8.63 29.79 -37.39
C PRO A 56 -9.28 30.42 -36.15
N ILE A 57 -9.88 29.56 -35.33
CA ILE A 57 -10.49 29.90 -34.04
C ILE A 57 -9.59 29.44 -32.88
N ASP A 58 -9.78 30.08 -31.74
CA ASP A 58 -9.17 29.68 -30.48
C ASP A 58 -10.00 28.58 -29.81
N ASP A 59 -9.50 27.35 -29.87
CA ASP A 59 -10.14 26.16 -29.31
C ASP A 59 -10.27 26.22 -27.78
N THR A 60 -9.37 26.92 -27.09
CA THR A 60 -9.34 26.93 -25.61
C THR A 60 -10.41 27.83 -24.99
N ASN A 61 -10.69 28.96 -25.64
CA ASN A 61 -11.68 29.94 -25.18
C ASN A 61 -13.08 29.72 -25.79
N SER A 62 -13.17 28.98 -26.89
CA SER A 62 -14.44 28.68 -27.53
C SER A 62 -15.29 27.73 -26.69
N THR A 63 -16.60 28.01 -26.62
CA THR A 63 -17.52 27.23 -25.79
C THR A 63 -18.71 26.73 -26.59
N ALA A 64 -19.20 25.53 -26.24
CA ALA A 64 -20.41 24.95 -26.79
C ALA A 64 -21.42 24.71 -25.67
N LYS A 65 -22.62 25.29 -25.80
CA LYS A 65 -23.74 25.09 -24.89
C LYS A 65 -24.80 24.24 -25.57
N ILE A 66 -25.24 23.20 -24.88
CA ILE A 66 -26.28 22.29 -25.36
C ILE A 66 -27.54 22.58 -24.55
N GLU A 67 -28.58 23.10 -25.19
CA GLU A 67 -29.84 23.49 -24.55
C GLU A 67 -31.03 22.87 -25.31
N ASN A 68 -31.80 22.01 -24.64
CA ASN A 68 -33.13 21.51 -25.09
C ASN A 68 -33.25 21.15 -26.59
N GLY A 69 -32.25 20.45 -27.15
CA GLY A 69 -32.25 20.03 -28.56
C GLY A 69 -31.65 21.05 -29.53
N ASN A 70 -31.03 22.12 -29.04
CA ASN A 70 -30.24 23.07 -29.81
C ASN A 70 -28.80 23.13 -29.29
N ILE A 71 -27.83 23.29 -30.19
CA ILE A 71 -26.42 23.47 -29.83
C ILE A 71 -26.01 24.89 -30.23
N PHE A 72 -25.56 25.65 -29.25
CA PHE A 72 -25.05 27.01 -29.42
C PHE A 72 -23.53 27.02 -29.26
N PHE A 73 -22.82 27.42 -30.31
CA PHE A 73 -21.39 27.62 -30.28
C PHE A 73 -21.07 29.10 -30.14
N THR A 74 -20.15 29.41 -29.23
CA THR A 74 -19.46 30.70 -29.15
C THR A 74 -18.00 30.44 -29.51
N LEU A 75 -17.64 30.72 -30.76
CA LEU A 75 -16.29 30.48 -31.29
C LEU A 75 -15.52 31.80 -31.32
N TYR A 76 -14.36 31.87 -30.68
CA TYR A 76 -13.53 33.08 -30.70
C TYR A 76 -12.53 33.02 -31.84
N LYS A 77 -12.44 34.09 -32.64
CA LYS A 77 -11.52 34.20 -33.77
C LYS A 77 -10.10 34.47 -33.24
N LYS A 78 -9.08 33.81 -33.80
CA LYS A 78 -7.67 34.16 -33.47
C LYS A 78 -7.29 35.54 -34.00
N GLU A 79 -7.82 35.88 -35.18
CA GLU A 79 -7.62 37.18 -35.81
C GLU A 79 -8.95 37.92 -35.92
N PRO A 80 -9.03 39.19 -35.47
CA PRO A 80 -10.27 39.95 -35.52
C PRO A 80 -10.58 40.39 -36.96
N ALA A 81 -11.42 39.63 -37.65
CA ALA A 81 -11.84 39.90 -39.03
C ALA A 81 -13.31 39.51 -39.25
N MET A 82 -14.03 40.25 -40.09
CA MET A 82 -15.37 39.83 -40.55
C MET A 82 -15.22 38.72 -41.59
N TRP A 83 -16.05 37.68 -41.48
CA TRP A 83 -16.05 36.55 -42.41
C TRP A 83 -17.14 36.74 -43.45
N ASP A 84 -16.82 36.60 -44.73
CA ASP A 84 -17.82 36.68 -45.80
C ASP A 84 -18.73 35.45 -45.82
N SER A 85 -18.21 34.30 -45.39
CA SER A 85 -18.92 33.04 -45.24
C SER A 85 -18.43 32.27 -43.99
N LEU A 86 -19.30 31.43 -43.41
CA LEU A 86 -18.91 30.57 -42.28
C LEU A 86 -17.92 29.48 -42.69
N THR A 87 -18.09 28.97 -43.91
CA THR A 87 -17.28 27.91 -44.50
C THR A 87 -16.54 28.39 -45.73
N LEU A 88 -15.32 27.90 -45.94
CA LEU A 88 -14.60 28.11 -47.20
C LEU A 88 -15.43 27.64 -48.40
N GLU A 89 -15.85 28.57 -49.26
CA GLU A 89 -16.62 28.28 -50.47
C GLU A 89 -15.71 27.73 -51.59
N ASN A 90 -16.25 26.84 -52.44
CA ASN A 90 -15.58 26.25 -53.61
C ASN A 90 -14.30 25.42 -53.36
N VAL A 91 -14.29 24.55 -52.34
CA VAL A 91 -13.15 23.65 -52.09
C VAL A 91 -13.38 22.28 -52.74
N ASP A 92 -12.42 21.83 -53.55
CA ASP A 92 -12.40 20.48 -54.14
C ASP A 92 -12.54 19.41 -53.05
N LYS A 93 -13.28 18.33 -53.34
CA LYS A 93 -13.55 17.24 -52.39
C LYS A 93 -12.29 16.67 -51.74
N GLU A 94 -11.20 16.57 -52.51
CA GLU A 94 -9.90 16.07 -52.06
C GLU A 94 -9.22 17.01 -51.06
N LYS A 95 -9.29 18.33 -51.31
CA LYS A 95 -8.76 19.35 -50.38
C LYS A 95 -9.54 19.37 -49.07
N LEU A 96 -10.86 19.16 -49.14
CA LEU A 96 -11.72 19.04 -47.96
C LEU A 96 -11.33 17.84 -47.09
N GLN A 97 -11.06 16.70 -47.73
CA GLN A 97 -10.62 15.48 -47.06
C GLN A 97 -9.24 15.68 -46.42
N TYR A 98 -8.28 16.26 -47.12
CA TYR A 98 -6.95 16.56 -46.60
C TYR A 98 -7.00 17.50 -45.37
N LEU A 99 -7.82 18.55 -45.42
CA LEU A 99 -8.00 19.47 -44.29
C LEU A 99 -8.61 18.78 -43.07
N ARG A 100 -9.57 17.88 -43.28
CA ARG A 100 -10.16 17.05 -42.22
C ARG A 100 -9.13 16.13 -41.59
N GLU A 101 -8.39 15.39 -42.41
CA GLU A 101 -7.36 14.46 -41.93
C GLU A 101 -6.29 15.20 -41.12
N ASN A 102 -5.83 16.35 -41.61
CA ASN A 102 -4.88 17.18 -40.88
C ASN A 102 -5.42 17.74 -39.56
N ALA A 103 -6.69 18.15 -39.52
CA ALA A 103 -7.30 18.63 -38.28
C ALA A 103 -7.39 17.51 -37.23
N VAL A 104 -7.77 16.30 -37.65
CA VAL A 104 -7.81 15.13 -36.77
C VAL A 104 -6.41 14.71 -36.30
N LEU A 105 -5.42 14.71 -37.20
CA LEU A 105 -4.03 14.39 -36.86
C LEU A 105 -3.47 15.36 -35.82
N LYS A 106 -3.63 16.67 -36.03
CA LYS A 106 -3.18 17.69 -35.07
C LYS A 106 -3.86 17.55 -33.70
N ALA A 107 -5.16 17.28 -33.68
CA ALA A 107 -5.88 17.05 -32.42
C ALA A 107 -5.35 15.81 -31.69
N HIS A 108 -5.02 14.74 -32.42
CA HIS A 108 -4.45 13.53 -31.86
C HIS A 108 -3.02 13.74 -31.34
N GLU A 109 -2.19 14.50 -32.06
CA GLU A 109 -0.84 14.89 -31.63
C GLU A 109 -0.88 15.71 -30.34
N LYS A 110 -1.70 16.78 -30.30
CA LYS A 110 -1.89 17.60 -29.08
C LYS A 110 -2.37 16.77 -27.89
N ALA A 111 -3.34 15.87 -28.09
CA ALA A 111 -3.82 14.99 -27.04
C ALA A 111 -2.74 13.99 -26.55
N LYS A 112 -1.84 13.56 -27.44
CA LYS A 112 -0.70 12.72 -27.08
C LYS A 112 0.33 13.50 -26.25
N GLU A 113 0.68 14.71 -26.66
CA GLU A 113 1.58 15.60 -25.93
C GLU A 113 1.05 15.93 -24.52
N GLU A 114 -0.25 16.23 -24.38
CA GLU A 114 -0.87 16.46 -23.06
C GLU A 114 -0.82 15.22 -22.15
N ARG A 115 -0.96 14.02 -22.71
CA ARG A 115 -0.81 12.77 -21.96
C ARG A 115 0.63 12.55 -21.52
N GLU A 116 1.60 12.82 -22.39
CA GLU A 116 3.02 12.72 -22.07
C GLU A 116 3.41 13.74 -20.99
N ALA A 117 2.96 15.00 -21.10
CA ALA A 117 3.18 16.04 -20.10
C ALA A 117 2.61 15.65 -18.72
N LYS A 118 1.40 15.08 -18.67
CA LYS A 118 0.79 14.57 -17.42
C LYS A 118 1.57 13.40 -16.81
N LYS A 119 2.18 12.55 -17.64
CA LYS A 119 3.05 11.47 -17.15
C LYS A 119 4.31 12.03 -16.52
N VAL A 120 4.96 12.99 -17.20
CA VAL A 120 6.16 13.67 -16.69
C VAL A 120 5.87 14.34 -15.34
N THR A 121 4.80 15.12 -15.22
CA THR A 121 4.46 15.77 -13.93
C THR A 121 4.16 14.74 -12.83
N LYS A 122 3.45 13.64 -13.15
CA LYS A 122 3.22 12.53 -12.21
C LYS A 122 4.53 11.89 -11.74
N GLU A 123 5.49 11.67 -12.64
CA GLU A 123 6.82 11.14 -12.32
C GLU A 123 7.64 12.12 -11.45
N GLU A 124 7.60 13.40 -11.76
CA GLU A 124 8.23 14.46 -10.96
C GLU A 124 7.66 14.49 -9.53
N HIS A 125 6.33 14.44 -9.39
CA HIS A 125 5.68 14.36 -8.08
C HIS A 125 6.08 13.10 -7.29
N LYS A 126 6.18 11.94 -7.96
CA LYS A 126 6.66 10.69 -7.34
C LYS A 126 8.12 10.83 -6.86
N LYS A 127 8.99 11.40 -7.69
CA LYS A 127 10.41 11.61 -7.35
C LYS A 127 10.56 12.56 -6.16
N TYR A 128 9.81 13.66 -6.17
CA TYR A 128 9.80 14.62 -5.05
C TYR A 128 9.34 13.97 -3.75
N ALA A 129 8.26 13.17 -3.79
CA ALA A 129 7.77 12.45 -2.63
C ALA A 129 8.83 11.45 -2.09
N LEU A 130 9.48 10.69 -2.97
CA LEU A 130 10.56 9.76 -2.59
C LEU A 130 11.72 10.52 -1.92
N GLU A 131 12.18 11.61 -2.52
CA GLU A 131 13.28 12.42 -1.98
C GLU A 131 12.92 12.97 -0.59
N ALA A 132 11.68 13.42 -0.38
CA ALA A 132 11.20 13.85 0.93
C ALA A 132 11.22 12.70 1.96
N THR A 133 10.80 11.49 1.57
CA THR A 133 10.85 10.32 2.46
C THR A 133 12.27 9.91 2.82
N MET A 134 13.20 9.93 1.86
CA MET A 134 14.62 9.64 2.12
C MET A 134 15.24 10.66 3.09
N LYS A 135 14.93 11.96 2.92
CA LYS A 135 15.41 13.00 3.84
C LYS A 135 14.90 12.81 5.27
N LEU A 136 13.66 12.38 5.44
CA LEU A 136 13.11 12.05 6.76
C LEU A 136 13.82 10.83 7.35
N GLU A 137 13.98 9.76 6.58
CA GLU A 137 14.65 8.53 7.05
C GLU A 137 16.13 8.78 7.38
N GLU A 138 16.85 9.58 6.59
CA GLU A 138 18.23 9.97 6.88
C GLU A 138 18.35 10.78 8.17
N ALA A 139 17.40 11.70 8.42
CA ALA A 139 17.35 12.46 9.66
C ALA A 139 17.07 11.56 10.88
N GLU A 140 16.18 10.57 10.72
CA GLU A 140 15.90 9.57 11.75
C GLU A 140 17.12 8.68 12.03
N ARG A 141 17.81 8.20 10.98
CA ARG A 141 19.03 7.40 11.12
C ARG A 141 20.12 8.17 11.86
N LYS A 142 20.38 9.42 11.49
CA LYS A 142 21.33 10.29 12.19
C LYS A 142 20.96 10.48 13.66
N ARG A 143 19.67 10.71 13.95
CA ARG A 143 19.18 10.83 15.33
C ARG A 143 19.42 9.55 16.15
N ILE A 144 19.23 8.37 15.55
CA ILE A 144 19.49 7.08 16.19
C ILE A 144 21.00 6.88 16.41
N GLU A 145 21.84 7.22 15.44
CA GLU A 145 23.30 7.15 15.57
C GLU A 145 23.82 8.07 16.69
N ASP A 146 23.33 9.31 16.76
CA ASP A 146 23.67 10.25 17.83
C ASP A 146 23.25 9.73 19.21
N LEU A 147 22.11 9.05 19.30
CA LEU A 147 21.64 8.42 20.55
C LEU A 147 22.54 7.24 20.93
N LYS A 148 22.86 6.36 19.99
CA LYS A 148 23.77 5.23 20.22
C LYS A 148 25.15 5.70 20.67
N GLU A 149 25.69 6.73 20.04
CA GLU A 149 27.02 7.25 20.39
C GLU A 149 27.02 7.90 21.78
N LYS A 150 25.97 8.63 22.15
CA LYS A 150 25.79 9.15 23.52
C LYS A 150 25.71 8.04 24.57
N GLU A 151 24.98 6.96 24.28
CA GLU A 151 24.92 5.81 25.17
C GLU A 151 26.27 5.11 25.29
N ARG A 152 26.99 4.93 24.18
CA ARG A 152 28.35 4.37 24.18
C ARG A 152 29.30 5.23 25.01
N GLN A 153 29.25 6.55 24.86
CA GLN A 153 30.05 7.50 25.64
C GLN A 153 29.76 7.38 27.14
N LYS A 154 28.49 7.36 27.53
CA LYS A 154 28.10 7.15 28.94
C LYS A 154 28.62 5.83 29.50
N VAL A 155 28.45 4.73 28.76
CA VAL A 155 28.94 3.41 29.19
C VAL A 155 30.47 3.41 29.30
N THR A 156 31.20 4.08 28.40
CA THR A 156 32.65 4.19 28.50
C THR A 156 33.09 5.00 29.71
N GLU A 157 32.42 6.11 29.99
CA GLU A 157 32.68 6.94 31.18
C GLU A 157 32.39 6.17 32.48
N GLU A 158 31.27 5.44 32.55
CA GLU A 158 30.92 4.59 33.70
C GLU A 158 31.96 3.47 33.91
N LEU A 159 32.44 2.85 32.84
CA LEU A 159 33.46 1.80 32.89
C LEU A 159 34.81 2.36 33.38
N GLU A 160 35.19 3.56 32.93
CA GLU A 160 36.37 4.26 33.44
C GLU A 160 36.24 4.62 34.93
N LEU A 161 35.10 5.14 35.36
CA LEU A 161 34.81 5.42 36.76
C LEU A 161 34.89 4.15 37.62
N TRP A 162 34.29 3.04 37.16
CA TRP A 162 34.34 1.76 37.84
C TRP A 162 35.79 1.23 37.95
N LYS A 163 36.59 1.32 36.88
CA LYS A 163 38.01 0.95 36.91
C LYS A 163 38.80 1.79 37.91
N ASN A 164 38.53 3.09 37.98
CA ASN A 164 39.20 3.98 38.93
C ASN A 164 38.78 3.67 40.37
N GLN A 165 37.50 3.38 40.63
CA GLN A 165 37.02 2.94 41.94
C GLN A 165 37.67 1.61 42.36
N GLN A 166 37.84 0.65 41.44
CA GLN A 166 38.57 -0.58 41.73
C GLN A 166 40.03 -0.31 42.10
N LYS A 167 40.74 0.50 41.33
CA LYS A 167 42.14 0.88 41.63
C LYS A 167 42.25 1.55 43.01
N GLU A 168 41.36 2.47 43.33
CA GLU A 168 41.32 3.12 44.63
C GLU A 168 41.00 2.10 45.74
N ALA A 169 40.01 1.22 45.56
CA ALA A 169 39.68 0.18 46.52
C ALA A 169 40.85 -0.80 46.76
N ASP A 170 41.57 -1.20 45.72
CA ASP A 170 42.74 -2.07 45.82
C ASP A 170 43.93 -1.35 46.50
N LYS A 171 44.07 -0.04 46.26
CA LYS A 171 45.04 0.81 46.96
C LYS A 171 44.69 0.93 48.45
N TYR A 172 43.41 1.17 48.79
CA TYR A 172 42.93 1.18 50.18
C TYR A 172 43.13 -0.17 50.86
N LYS A 173 42.83 -1.29 50.19
CA LYS A 173 43.09 -2.63 50.73
C LYS A 173 44.58 -2.90 50.94
N SER A 174 45.44 -2.45 50.02
CA SER A 174 46.90 -2.56 50.18
C SER A 174 47.38 -1.77 51.40
N ILE A 175 46.89 -0.54 51.58
CA ILE A 175 47.21 0.30 52.75
C ILE A 175 46.69 -0.34 54.05
N GLN A 176 45.46 -0.86 54.07
CA GLN A 176 44.90 -1.56 55.23
C GLN A 176 45.70 -2.81 55.58
N LYS A 177 46.10 -3.59 54.58
CA LYS A 177 46.91 -4.81 54.78
C LYS A 177 48.30 -4.50 55.32
N GLU A 178 48.92 -3.41 54.88
CA GLU A 178 50.18 -2.92 55.46
C GLU A 178 50.00 -2.44 56.90
N GLN A 179 48.91 -1.75 57.21
CA GLN A 179 48.58 -1.32 58.58
C GLN A 179 48.28 -2.51 59.52
N GLU A 180 47.54 -3.52 59.05
CA GLU A 180 47.28 -4.76 59.78
C GLU A 180 48.56 -5.57 60.02
N LEU A 181 49.45 -5.68 59.02
CA LEU A 181 50.76 -6.32 59.17
C LEU A 181 51.64 -5.58 60.21
N HIS A 182 51.56 -4.26 60.26
CA HIS A 182 52.23 -3.44 61.26
C HIS A 182 51.63 -3.59 62.66
N GLN A 183 50.30 -3.74 62.79
CA GLN A 183 49.65 -4.04 64.07
C GLN A 183 49.95 -5.47 64.55
N GLU A 184 49.97 -6.46 63.67
CA GLU A 184 50.33 -7.85 64.00
C GLU A 184 51.80 -7.99 64.41
N THR A 185 52.71 -7.30 63.73
CA THR A 185 54.13 -7.24 64.14
C THR A 185 54.35 -6.47 65.44
N GLY A 186 53.49 -5.49 65.76
CA GLY A 186 53.41 -4.85 67.08
C GLY A 186 52.91 -5.80 68.17
N GLN A 187 51.81 -6.52 67.93
CA GLN A 187 51.23 -7.49 68.87
C GLN A 187 52.12 -8.73 69.08
N LEU A 188 52.91 -9.15 68.09
CA LEU A 188 53.94 -10.20 68.24
C LEU A 188 55.15 -9.75 69.07
N LYS A 189 55.43 -8.44 69.13
CA LYS A 189 56.44 -7.85 70.02
C LYS A 189 55.92 -7.67 71.44
N GLU A 190 54.64 -7.32 71.61
CA GLU A 190 54.00 -7.21 72.93
C GLU A 190 53.71 -8.59 73.57
N LYS A 191 53.33 -9.62 72.79
CA LYS A 191 53.10 -10.99 73.31
C LYS A 191 54.37 -11.72 73.80
N LYS A 192 55.56 -11.13 73.65
CA LYS A 192 56.83 -11.62 74.24
C LYS A 192 57.20 -10.95 75.57
N ASN A 193 56.56 -9.85 75.95
CA ASN A 193 56.78 -9.14 77.21
C ASN A 193 55.44 -8.90 77.89
N GLU A 194 54.96 -9.89 78.67
CA GLU A 194 54.08 -9.74 79.85
C GLU A 194 53.42 -11.09 80.18
N LYS A 195 54.24 -12.03 80.67
CA LYS A 195 53.79 -13.07 81.62
C LYS A 195 54.28 -12.66 83.00
N MET A 196 53.48 -11.90 83.76
CA MET A 196 53.52 -11.90 85.23
C MET A 196 52.36 -11.09 85.84
N ASN A 197 51.56 -11.80 86.65
CA ASN A 197 50.86 -11.38 87.86
C ASN A 197 49.67 -10.40 87.84
N LYS A 198 48.49 -11.03 88.01
CA LYS A 198 47.34 -10.75 88.92
C LYS A 198 47.61 -9.68 90.01
N THR A 199 46.69 -8.86 90.53
CA THR A 199 45.28 -9.07 90.96
C THR A 199 44.71 -7.73 91.48
N ARG A 200 43.41 -7.40 91.28
CA ARG A 200 42.42 -7.01 92.33
C ARG A 200 41.11 -6.42 91.75
N ILE A 201 40.03 -6.80 92.43
CA ILE A 201 38.56 -6.59 92.27
C ILE A 201 38.14 -5.41 93.23
N PRO A 202 36.89 -4.86 93.37
CA PRO A 202 35.54 -5.12 92.80
C PRO A 202 34.69 -3.91 92.29
N ASN A 203 33.54 -4.26 91.68
CA ASN A 203 32.17 -3.66 91.68
C ASN A 203 32.01 -2.13 91.77
N GLU A 204 31.11 -1.47 91.04
CA GLU A 204 29.67 -1.74 90.90
C GLU A 204 29.08 -0.74 89.87
N GLY A 205 27.93 -1.05 89.27
CA GLY A 205 26.98 0.00 88.91
C GLY A 205 26.68 0.25 87.42
N VAL A 206 25.38 0.21 87.14
CA VAL A 206 24.64 0.86 86.06
C VAL A 206 24.49 0.10 84.74
N SER A 207 23.33 -0.54 84.65
CA SER A 207 22.67 -0.95 83.41
C SER A 207 21.67 0.12 82.94
N LYS A 208 21.31 0.01 81.66
CA LYS A 208 20.13 0.56 80.96
C LYS A 208 20.29 1.89 80.22
N THR A 209 20.47 1.72 78.90
CA THR A 209 19.59 2.22 77.82
C THR A 209 18.81 3.51 78.07
N LYS A 210 19.21 4.60 77.40
CA LYS A 210 18.45 5.86 77.21
C LYS A 210 18.26 6.05 75.69
N GLN A 211 17.02 5.97 75.19
CA GLN A 211 16.07 7.09 74.90
C GLN A 211 16.46 7.85 73.63
N LYS A 212 15.59 8.28 72.70
CA LYS A 212 14.12 8.41 72.49
C LYS A 212 14.00 8.86 71.00
N SER A 213 12.90 8.93 70.25
CA SER A 213 11.46 9.13 70.47
C SER A 213 10.77 8.78 69.14
N THR A 214 9.87 7.80 69.05
CA THR A 214 8.40 7.79 69.30
C THR A 214 7.52 8.37 68.18
N LYS A 215 6.76 7.43 67.60
CA LYS A 215 5.44 7.56 66.96
C LYS A 215 4.37 8.16 67.90
N GLY A 216 3.27 8.62 67.29
CA GLY A 216 1.91 8.63 67.84
C GLY A 216 1.09 9.80 67.30
N HIS A 217 0.14 9.56 66.39
CA HIS A 217 -1.33 9.58 66.64
C HIS A 217 -1.87 10.97 67.03
N GLY A 218 -2.95 11.51 66.47
CA GLY A 218 -4.01 10.99 65.59
C GLY A 218 -5.25 11.92 65.73
N SER A 219 -6.28 11.62 64.93
CA SER A 219 -7.69 12.08 65.04
C SER A 219 -7.98 13.55 64.68
N CYS A 220 -8.83 13.87 63.69
CA CYS A 220 -10.32 13.78 63.60
C CYS A 220 -10.89 15.21 63.74
N SER A 221 -11.67 15.76 62.81
CA SER A 221 -13.14 15.61 62.68
C SER A 221 -13.57 16.46 61.47
N MET A 222 -14.36 16.02 60.47
CA MET A 222 -15.80 15.67 60.47
C MET A 222 -16.71 16.76 61.07
N PHE A 223 -17.51 17.37 60.19
CA PHE A 223 -18.63 18.31 60.38
C PHE A 223 -18.34 19.79 60.63
N SER A 224 -18.57 20.59 59.59
CA SER A 224 -19.36 21.83 59.67
C SER A 224 -20.03 22.07 58.32
N GLN A 225 -21.35 21.87 58.29
CA GLN A 225 -22.25 22.16 57.18
C GLN A 225 -22.82 23.58 57.32
N ASN A 226 -23.36 24.07 56.18
CA ASN A 226 -24.37 25.14 55.98
C ASN A 226 -23.83 26.49 55.45
N LEU A 227 -24.07 26.81 54.16
CA LEU A 227 -25.29 27.45 53.57
C LEU A 227 -25.37 28.93 54.02
N LYS A 228 -25.31 29.97 53.19
CA LYS A 228 -25.85 30.27 51.85
C LYS A 228 -25.15 31.51 51.29
N GLU A 229 -25.00 31.59 49.97
CA GLU A 229 -25.37 32.79 49.22
C GLU A 229 -25.71 32.36 47.78
N GLU A 230 -26.99 32.42 47.45
CA GLU A 230 -27.52 32.17 46.10
C GLU A 230 -27.22 33.39 45.23
N GLN A 231 -26.37 33.22 44.21
CA GLN A 231 -26.42 34.06 43.02
C GLN A 231 -26.85 33.19 41.84
N LEU A 232 -28.02 33.49 41.29
CA LEU A 232 -28.51 32.83 40.08
C LEU A 232 -27.58 33.17 38.90
N PRO A 233 -27.10 32.18 38.11
CA PRO A 233 -26.29 32.46 36.94
C PRO A 233 -27.15 33.10 35.82
N ALA A 234 -26.55 34.05 35.10
CA ALA A 234 -27.20 34.76 34.00
C ALA A 234 -27.63 33.81 32.85
N PRO A 235 -28.71 34.13 32.12
CA PRO A 235 -29.12 33.35 30.95
C PRO A 235 -28.03 33.36 29.86
N ARG A 236 -27.86 32.21 29.20
CA ARG A 236 -26.74 31.89 28.30
C ARG A 236 -26.69 32.84 27.09
N SER A 237 -25.50 33.25 26.67
CA SER A 237 -25.29 33.86 25.35
C SER A 237 -25.29 32.80 24.24
N ALA A 238 -25.76 33.16 23.05
CA ALA A 238 -25.80 32.25 21.90
C ALA A 238 -24.37 31.84 21.50
N ALA A 239 -24.12 30.53 21.44
CA ALA A 239 -22.84 29.97 21.04
C ALA A 239 -22.97 29.23 19.70
N THR A 240 -22.00 29.46 18.80
CA THR A 240 -21.81 28.67 17.59
C THR A 240 -21.35 27.27 17.98
N ILE A 241 -22.15 26.26 17.63
CA ILE A 241 -21.84 24.85 17.89
C ILE A 241 -20.67 24.44 16.99
N LYS A 242 -19.49 24.23 17.57
CA LYS A 242 -18.47 23.39 16.93
C LYS A 242 -18.91 21.94 17.11
N VAL A 243 -19.43 21.36 16.02
CA VAL A 243 -19.71 19.93 15.96
C VAL A 243 -18.37 19.21 15.91
N ASN A 244 -17.93 18.72 17.07
CA ASN A 244 -16.87 17.73 17.12
C ASN A 244 -17.53 16.37 17.04
N PHE A 245 -17.25 15.62 15.99
CA PHE A 245 -17.64 14.21 15.94
C PHE A 245 -16.97 13.49 17.10
N THR A 246 -17.77 12.77 17.88
CA THR A 246 -17.27 11.89 18.92
C THR A 246 -16.38 10.85 18.24
N PRO A 247 -15.09 10.70 18.62
CA PRO A 247 -14.32 9.56 18.14
C PRO A 247 -15.09 8.30 18.56
N ARG A 248 -15.17 7.32 17.65
CA ARG A 248 -15.88 6.06 17.83
C ARG A 248 -15.32 5.33 19.06
N ALA A 249 -15.89 5.57 20.22
CA ALA A 249 -15.63 4.78 21.41
C ALA A 249 -16.38 3.45 21.20
N PHE A 250 -15.63 2.35 21.10
CA PHE A 250 -16.21 1.02 20.98
C PHE A 250 -17.04 0.70 22.24
N PRO A 251 -18.19 0.02 22.10
CA PRO A 251 -19.06 -0.30 23.22
C PRO A 251 -18.60 -1.51 24.04
N THR A 252 -17.33 -1.92 23.95
CA THR A 252 -16.80 -3.09 24.68
C THR A 252 -16.06 -2.62 25.92
N ALA A 253 -16.40 -3.20 27.08
CA ALA A 253 -15.78 -2.83 28.36
C ALA A 253 -14.26 -3.08 28.33
N LEU A 254 -13.50 -2.15 28.92
CA LEU A 254 -12.02 -2.08 28.92
C LEU A 254 -11.28 -3.35 29.41
N ARG A 255 -12.00 -4.29 30.02
CA ARG A 255 -11.45 -5.54 30.57
C ARG A 255 -11.09 -6.58 29.51
N GLU A 256 -11.65 -6.46 28.31
CA GLU A 256 -11.38 -7.34 27.16
C GLU A 256 -10.67 -6.64 26.00
N SER A 257 -10.23 -5.39 26.22
CA SER A 257 -9.64 -4.58 25.15
C SER A 257 -8.21 -5.03 24.86
N ARG A 258 -8.03 -5.77 23.77
CA ARG A 258 -6.72 -6.04 23.17
C ARG A 258 -6.37 -4.93 22.18
N VAL A 259 -6.25 -3.71 22.68
CA VAL A 259 -5.99 -2.48 21.89
C VAL A 259 -4.88 -2.71 20.85
N ALA A 260 -3.78 -3.35 21.25
CA ALA A 260 -2.67 -3.66 20.36
C ALA A 260 -3.07 -4.60 19.20
N GLU A 261 -3.86 -5.64 19.46
CA GLU A 261 -4.32 -6.57 18.42
C GLU A 261 -5.33 -5.91 17.46
N GLU A 262 -6.16 -5.00 17.97
CA GLU A 262 -7.13 -4.23 17.18
C GLU A 262 -6.44 -3.16 16.32
N GLU A 263 -5.43 -2.48 16.85
CA GLU A 263 -4.59 -1.54 16.10
C GLU A 263 -3.78 -2.27 15.03
N GLU A 264 -3.19 -3.42 15.36
CA GLU A 264 -2.53 -4.29 14.38
C GLU A 264 -3.50 -4.75 13.28
N TRP A 265 -4.74 -5.09 13.64
CA TRP A 265 -5.76 -5.47 12.66
C TRP A 265 -6.13 -4.31 11.72
N LEU A 266 -6.29 -3.09 12.27
CA LEU A 266 -6.55 -1.89 11.49
C LEU A 266 -5.36 -1.52 10.60
N HIS A 267 -4.12 -1.65 11.11
CA HIS A 267 -2.89 -1.45 10.35
C HIS A 267 -2.77 -2.44 9.20
N LYS A 268 -2.97 -3.74 9.47
CA LYS A 268 -3.00 -4.80 8.43
C LYS A 268 -4.06 -4.52 7.38
N GLN A 269 -5.22 -4.01 7.78
CA GLN A 269 -6.31 -3.71 6.84
C GLN A 269 -6.03 -2.44 6.03
N ALA A 270 -5.43 -1.41 6.63
CA ALA A 270 -5.00 -0.21 5.91
C ALA A 270 -3.84 -0.50 4.95
N GLU A 271 -2.90 -1.35 5.34
CA GLU A 271 -1.81 -1.82 4.49
C GLU A 271 -2.32 -2.67 3.33
N ALA A 272 -3.27 -3.58 3.57
CA ALA A 272 -3.98 -4.32 2.51
C ALA A 272 -4.71 -3.38 1.54
N ARG A 273 -5.33 -2.30 2.04
CA ARG A 273 -5.97 -1.29 1.17
C ARG A 273 -4.94 -0.48 0.38
N ARG A 274 -3.79 -0.13 0.98
CA ARG A 274 -2.71 0.59 0.30
C ARG A 274 -2.03 -0.27 -0.77
N THR A 275 -1.77 -1.54 -0.51
CA THR A 275 -1.20 -2.46 -1.52
C THR A 275 -2.14 -2.63 -2.71
N VAL A 276 -3.44 -2.80 -2.46
CA VAL A 276 -4.45 -2.82 -3.53
C VAL A 276 -4.53 -1.47 -4.27
N SER A 277 -4.47 -0.34 -3.55
CA SER A 277 -4.49 1.00 -4.16
C SER A 277 -3.22 1.34 -4.95
N ALA A 278 -2.05 0.87 -4.50
CA ALA A 278 -0.78 1.03 -5.17
C ALA A 278 -0.71 0.17 -6.43
N ASP A 279 -1.17 -1.08 -6.35
CA ASP A 279 -1.33 -1.97 -7.50
C ASP A 279 -2.31 -1.36 -8.52
N LEU A 280 -3.41 -0.72 -8.08
CA LEU A 280 -4.35 -0.02 -8.97
C LEU A 280 -3.73 1.20 -9.67
N SER A 281 -2.82 1.93 -9.02
CA SER A 281 -2.13 3.07 -9.65
C SER A 281 -1.07 2.62 -10.66
N GLU A 282 -0.48 1.43 -10.47
CA GLU A 282 0.42 0.78 -11.44
C GLU A 282 -0.34 0.18 -12.65
N LEU A 283 -1.60 -0.21 -12.45
CA LEU A 283 -2.51 -0.68 -13.50
C LEU A 283 -3.12 0.46 -14.34
N GLU A 284 -3.01 1.73 -13.91
CA GLU A 284 -3.63 2.88 -14.61
C GLU A 284 -2.91 3.24 -15.92
N ASP A 285 -1.64 2.84 -16.05
CA ASP A 285 -0.81 3.07 -17.24
C ASP A 285 -0.95 1.96 -18.31
N LEU A 286 -1.75 0.91 -18.04
CA LEU A 286 -2.04 -0.17 -18.98
C LEU A 286 -2.98 0.28 -20.10
N LYS A 287 -2.72 -0.19 -21.33
CA LYS A 287 -3.62 0.07 -22.48
C LYS A 287 -5.01 -0.51 -22.19
N GLU A 288 -6.06 0.02 -22.83
CA GLU A 288 -7.45 -0.44 -22.64
C GLU A 288 -7.60 -1.96 -22.84
N GLU A 289 -6.85 -2.55 -23.76
CA GLU A 289 -6.80 -3.99 -24.02
C GLU A 289 -6.20 -4.78 -22.85
N GLU A 290 -5.21 -4.22 -22.16
CA GLU A 290 -4.51 -4.86 -21.03
C GLU A 290 -5.31 -4.78 -19.73
N LYS A 291 -6.43 -4.04 -19.72
CA LYS A 291 -7.42 -4.06 -18.63
C LYS A 291 -8.35 -5.26 -18.67
N ASN A 292 -8.33 -6.05 -19.75
CA ASN A 292 -9.12 -7.27 -19.85
C ASN A 292 -8.32 -8.48 -19.30
N PRO A 293 -8.79 -9.17 -18.24
CA PRO A 293 -8.08 -10.31 -17.67
C PRO A 293 -7.95 -11.49 -18.66
N ASP A 294 -8.89 -11.65 -19.59
CA ASP A 294 -8.82 -12.71 -20.60
C ASP A 294 -7.71 -12.47 -21.62
N TRP A 295 -7.50 -11.21 -22.01
CA TRP A 295 -6.41 -10.86 -22.91
C TRP A 295 -5.04 -11.11 -22.26
N LEU A 296 -4.88 -10.75 -20.98
CA LEU A 296 -3.64 -11.01 -20.23
C LEU A 296 -3.39 -12.51 -20.02
N LYS A 297 -4.45 -13.28 -19.77
CA LYS A 297 -4.40 -14.75 -19.73
C LYS A 297 -3.85 -15.30 -21.04
N ASP A 298 -4.38 -14.85 -22.18
CA ASP A 298 -3.96 -15.34 -23.49
C ASP A 298 -2.54 -14.89 -23.85
N LYS A 299 -2.14 -13.68 -23.44
CA LYS A 299 -0.76 -13.21 -23.52
C LYS A 299 0.18 -14.10 -22.68
N GLY A 300 -0.20 -14.43 -21.45
CA GLY A 300 0.53 -15.36 -20.60
C GLY A 300 0.65 -16.76 -21.23
N ASN A 301 -0.41 -17.27 -21.84
CA ASN A 301 -0.42 -18.55 -22.56
C ASN A 301 0.57 -18.55 -23.73
N LYS A 302 0.60 -17.48 -24.53
CA LYS A 302 1.55 -17.31 -25.64
C LYS A 302 2.99 -17.29 -25.13
N MET A 303 3.28 -16.54 -24.07
CA MET A 303 4.63 -16.49 -23.47
C MET A 303 5.06 -17.84 -22.88
N PHE A 304 4.12 -18.58 -22.28
CA PHE A 304 4.36 -19.93 -21.80
C PHE A 304 4.70 -20.89 -22.95
N ALA A 305 3.98 -20.81 -24.06
CA ALA A 305 4.24 -21.63 -25.25
C ALA A 305 5.62 -21.34 -25.88
N VAL A 306 6.07 -20.08 -25.82
CA VAL A 306 7.43 -19.67 -26.24
C VAL A 306 8.51 -20.13 -25.25
N GLY A 307 8.15 -20.60 -24.06
CA GLY A 307 9.07 -21.03 -23.01
C GLY A 307 9.58 -19.89 -22.12
N ASN A 308 9.09 -18.67 -22.29
CA ASN A 308 9.42 -17.55 -21.42
C ASN A 308 8.50 -17.52 -20.19
N TYR A 309 8.83 -18.35 -19.21
CA TYR A 309 8.00 -18.53 -18.01
C TYR A 309 7.98 -17.31 -17.09
N LEU A 310 9.06 -16.52 -17.01
CA LEU A 310 9.11 -15.31 -16.18
C LEU A 310 8.15 -14.24 -16.70
N ALA A 311 8.18 -13.97 -18.01
CA ALA A 311 7.23 -13.04 -18.63
C ALA A 311 5.78 -13.54 -18.52
N ALA A 312 5.56 -14.85 -18.63
CA ALA A 312 4.24 -15.43 -18.43
C ALA A 312 3.74 -15.22 -16.98
N VAL A 313 4.59 -15.42 -15.97
CA VAL A 313 4.24 -15.13 -14.55
C VAL A 313 3.84 -13.66 -14.40
N ASN A 314 4.59 -12.72 -14.99
CA ASN A 314 4.25 -11.29 -14.89
C ASN A 314 2.89 -10.98 -15.53
N ALA A 315 2.59 -11.56 -16.70
CA ALA A 315 1.29 -11.41 -17.34
C ALA A 315 0.14 -11.98 -16.48
N TYR A 316 0.33 -13.16 -15.88
CA TYR A 316 -0.66 -13.74 -14.97
C TYR A 316 -0.78 -12.96 -13.66
N ASN A 317 0.30 -12.39 -13.12
CA ASN A 317 0.24 -11.53 -11.93
C ASN A 317 -0.65 -10.31 -12.19
N LEU A 318 -0.47 -9.65 -13.33
CA LEU A 318 -1.34 -8.54 -13.73
C LEU A 318 -2.79 -9.01 -13.91
N ALA A 319 -3.01 -10.17 -14.54
CA ALA A 319 -4.36 -10.71 -14.71
C ALA A 319 -5.05 -11.01 -13.37
N VAL A 320 -4.31 -11.55 -12.39
CA VAL A 320 -4.81 -11.86 -11.04
C VAL A 320 -5.13 -10.58 -10.27
N ARG A 321 -4.32 -9.52 -10.43
CA ARG A 321 -4.60 -8.20 -9.83
C ARG A 321 -5.91 -7.61 -10.35
N LEU A 322 -6.22 -7.80 -11.63
CA LEU A 322 -7.48 -7.36 -12.23
C LEU A 322 -8.66 -8.24 -11.82
N ASN A 323 -8.49 -9.56 -11.84
CA ASN A 323 -9.52 -10.51 -11.45
C ASN A 323 -8.94 -11.67 -10.62
N ASN A 324 -9.12 -11.57 -9.30
CA ASN A 324 -8.66 -12.58 -8.34
C ASN A 324 -9.62 -13.76 -8.17
N ARG A 325 -10.75 -13.79 -8.89
CA ARG A 325 -11.75 -14.86 -8.79
C ARG A 325 -11.61 -15.94 -9.85
N LEU A 326 -10.69 -15.79 -10.81
CA LEU A 326 -10.54 -16.73 -11.91
C LEU A 326 -9.50 -17.82 -11.57
N PRO A 327 -9.92 -19.08 -11.26
CA PRO A 327 -9.00 -20.14 -10.84
C PRO A 327 -7.99 -20.53 -11.91
N LEU A 328 -8.34 -20.39 -13.19
CA LEU A 328 -7.46 -20.70 -14.31
C LEU A 328 -6.17 -19.86 -14.33
N LEU A 329 -6.22 -18.61 -13.84
CA LEU A 329 -5.03 -17.74 -13.78
C LEU A 329 -4.00 -18.28 -12.79
N TYR A 330 -4.45 -18.61 -11.58
CA TYR A 330 -3.61 -19.24 -10.56
C TYR A 330 -3.06 -20.58 -11.03
N LEU A 331 -3.91 -21.39 -11.67
CA LEU A 331 -3.50 -22.67 -12.19
C LEU A 331 -2.36 -22.52 -13.22
N ASN A 332 -2.52 -21.64 -14.20
CA ASN A 332 -1.51 -21.38 -15.23
C ASN A 332 -0.24 -20.74 -14.65
N ARG A 333 -0.36 -19.84 -13.68
CA ARG A 333 0.78 -19.27 -12.94
C ARG A 333 1.55 -20.35 -12.17
N ALA A 334 0.86 -21.28 -11.52
CA ALA A 334 1.48 -22.42 -10.84
C ALA A 334 2.30 -23.31 -11.81
N ALA A 335 1.81 -23.51 -13.04
CA ALA A 335 2.57 -24.25 -14.06
C ALA A 335 3.86 -23.52 -14.46
N CYS A 336 3.84 -22.20 -14.59
CA CYS A 336 5.06 -21.41 -14.80
C CYS A 336 6.02 -21.54 -13.61
N HIS A 337 5.50 -21.48 -12.37
CA HIS A 337 6.31 -21.62 -11.16
C HIS A 337 6.98 -22.99 -11.04
N LEU A 338 6.28 -24.07 -11.39
CA LEU A 338 6.88 -25.41 -11.50
C LEU A 338 8.05 -25.44 -12.50
N LYS A 339 7.89 -24.81 -13.66
CA LYS A 339 8.96 -24.74 -14.68
C LYS A 339 10.16 -23.91 -14.22
N LEU A 340 9.92 -22.90 -13.40
CA LEU A 340 10.94 -22.04 -12.80
C LEU A 340 11.53 -22.59 -11.49
N ARG A 341 11.10 -23.78 -11.03
CA ARG A 341 11.45 -24.35 -9.70
C ARG A 341 11.09 -23.46 -8.50
N ASN A 342 10.10 -22.58 -8.64
CA ASN A 342 9.54 -21.80 -7.54
C ASN A 342 8.44 -22.61 -6.83
N LEU A 343 8.84 -23.69 -6.15
CA LEU A 343 7.94 -24.74 -5.67
C LEU A 343 6.93 -24.26 -4.63
N HIS A 344 7.36 -23.47 -3.65
CA HIS A 344 6.46 -22.91 -2.63
C HIS A 344 5.35 -22.04 -3.26
N LYS A 345 5.69 -21.17 -4.21
CA LYS A 345 4.72 -20.33 -4.93
C LYS A 345 3.76 -21.17 -5.78
N ALA A 346 4.24 -22.28 -6.36
CA ALA A 346 3.38 -23.20 -7.10
C ALA A 346 2.35 -23.89 -6.18
N ILE A 347 2.72 -24.21 -4.94
CA ILE A 347 1.83 -24.79 -3.93
C ILE A 347 0.77 -23.78 -3.48
N GLU A 348 1.18 -22.55 -3.21
CA GLU A 348 0.28 -21.45 -2.84
C GLU A 348 -0.77 -21.21 -3.94
N ASP A 349 -0.32 -21.07 -5.19
CA ASP A 349 -1.20 -20.84 -6.33
C ASP A 349 -2.16 -22.00 -6.59
N SER A 350 -1.66 -23.23 -6.50
CA SER A 350 -2.49 -24.43 -6.71
C SER A 350 -3.52 -24.58 -5.60
N SER A 351 -3.15 -24.26 -4.35
CA SER A 351 -4.07 -24.27 -3.21
C SER A 351 -5.13 -23.18 -3.35
N LYS A 352 -4.74 -21.97 -3.79
CA LYS A 352 -5.71 -20.89 -4.05
C LYS A 352 -6.67 -21.23 -5.18
N ALA A 353 -6.16 -21.88 -6.24
CA ALA A 353 -7.01 -22.39 -7.31
C ALA A 353 -8.04 -23.40 -6.78
N LEU A 354 -7.63 -24.35 -5.92
CA LEU A 354 -8.54 -25.32 -5.31
C LEU A 354 -9.60 -24.67 -4.41
N GLU A 355 -9.25 -23.66 -3.62
CA GLU A 355 -10.21 -22.88 -2.83
C GLU A 355 -11.29 -22.24 -3.73
N LEU A 356 -10.88 -21.63 -4.83
CA LEU A 356 -11.80 -20.98 -5.78
C LEU A 356 -12.63 -21.98 -6.59
N LEU A 357 -12.19 -23.24 -6.69
CA LEU A 357 -12.91 -24.32 -7.36
C LEU A 357 -13.90 -25.05 -6.43
N THR A 358 -14.18 -24.48 -5.25
CA THR A 358 -15.26 -24.94 -4.37
C THR A 358 -16.54 -24.14 -4.64
N PRO A 359 -17.72 -24.78 -4.76
CA PRO A 359 -17.99 -26.21 -4.62
C PRO A 359 -17.52 -27.07 -5.83
N PRO A 360 -17.30 -28.38 -5.62
CA PRO A 360 -16.96 -29.30 -6.70
C PRO A 360 -18.14 -29.48 -7.67
N VAL A 361 -17.96 -29.05 -8.93
CA VAL A 361 -18.97 -29.13 -10.01
C VAL A 361 -18.36 -29.89 -11.19
N PRO A 362 -19.14 -30.65 -11.99
CA PRO A 362 -18.62 -31.38 -13.15
C PRO A 362 -17.78 -30.53 -14.12
N ASP A 363 -18.21 -29.30 -14.39
CA ASP A 363 -17.50 -28.36 -15.29
C ASP A 363 -16.08 -28.03 -14.82
N ASN A 364 -15.83 -28.09 -13.51
CA ASN A 364 -14.57 -27.70 -12.89
C ASN A 364 -13.64 -28.89 -12.58
N GLU A 365 -14.08 -30.13 -12.85
CA GLU A 365 -13.33 -31.36 -12.57
C GLU A 365 -11.93 -31.34 -13.19
N ASN A 366 -11.83 -30.98 -14.47
CA ASN A 366 -10.56 -30.91 -15.19
C ASN A 366 -9.59 -29.89 -14.56
N ALA A 367 -10.10 -28.77 -14.06
CA ALA A 367 -9.29 -27.75 -13.41
C ALA A 367 -8.82 -28.22 -12.02
N ARG A 368 -9.69 -28.89 -11.26
CA ARG A 368 -9.33 -29.46 -9.95
C ARG A 368 -8.26 -30.55 -10.08
N VAL A 369 -8.42 -31.48 -11.03
CA VAL A 369 -7.41 -32.52 -11.30
C VAL A 369 -6.06 -31.89 -11.61
N LYS A 370 -6.02 -30.88 -12.49
CA LYS A 370 -4.78 -30.15 -12.80
C LYS A 370 -4.18 -29.46 -11.57
N ALA A 371 -5.02 -28.91 -10.67
CA ALA A 371 -4.55 -28.22 -9.48
C ALA A 371 -3.93 -29.20 -8.48
N TYR A 372 -4.59 -30.33 -8.22
CA TYR A 372 -4.04 -31.42 -7.40
C TYR A 372 -2.74 -31.96 -7.97
N VAL A 373 -2.69 -32.26 -9.28
CA VAL A 373 -1.46 -32.76 -9.91
C VAL A 373 -0.32 -31.74 -9.81
N ARG A 374 -0.57 -30.45 -10.09
CA ARG A 374 0.46 -29.40 -10.00
C ARG A 374 0.98 -29.21 -8.57
N ARG A 375 0.08 -29.23 -7.59
CA ARG A 375 0.45 -29.14 -6.17
C ARG A 375 1.22 -30.39 -5.71
N GLY A 376 0.75 -31.58 -6.06
CA GLY A 376 1.41 -32.85 -5.77
C GLY A 376 2.80 -32.95 -6.40
N THR A 377 2.96 -32.50 -7.66
CA THR A 377 4.27 -32.40 -8.32
C THR A 377 5.20 -31.45 -7.56
N ALA A 378 4.70 -30.30 -7.10
CA ALA A 378 5.51 -29.35 -6.33
C ALA A 378 5.97 -29.94 -4.99
N PHE A 379 5.07 -30.65 -4.28
CA PHE A 379 5.40 -31.35 -3.03
C PHE A 379 6.45 -32.44 -3.26
N CYS A 380 6.31 -33.25 -4.30
CA CYS A 380 7.31 -34.28 -4.62
C CYS A 380 8.68 -33.68 -4.96
N GLN A 381 8.73 -32.52 -5.63
CA GLN A 381 9.99 -31.81 -5.90
C GLN A 381 10.61 -31.17 -4.65
N LEU A 382 9.82 -30.95 -3.60
CA LEU A 382 10.27 -30.56 -2.26
C LEU A 382 10.56 -31.76 -1.35
N GLU A 383 10.53 -32.98 -1.88
CA GLU A 383 10.72 -34.24 -1.15
C GLU A 383 9.63 -34.54 -0.10
N LEU A 384 8.51 -33.82 -0.16
CA LEU A 384 7.31 -34.03 0.64
C LEU A 384 6.40 -35.06 -0.06
N TYR A 385 6.88 -36.30 -0.17
CA TYR A 385 6.24 -37.35 -0.97
C TYR A 385 4.89 -37.80 -0.42
N THR A 386 4.70 -37.73 0.90
CA THR A 386 3.44 -38.11 1.57
C THR A 386 2.28 -37.20 1.17
N GLU A 387 2.51 -35.89 1.21
CA GLU A 387 1.57 -34.84 0.82
C GLU A 387 1.35 -34.86 -0.69
N GLY A 388 2.43 -35.09 -1.44
CA GLY A 388 2.37 -35.31 -2.88
C GLY A 388 1.43 -36.46 -3.25
N LEU A 389 1.61 -37.63 -2.62
CA LEU A 389 0.78 -38.81 -2.87
C LEU A 389 -0.69 -38.55 -2.57
N GLN A 390 -1.01 -37.85 -1.48
CA GLN A 390 -2.40 -37.50 -1.13
C GLN A 390 -3.07 -36.67 -2.24
N ASP A 391 -2.36 -35.71 -2.82
CA ASP A 391 -2.86 -34.90 -3.93
C ASP A 391 -3.05 -35.73 -5.22
N TYR A 392 -2.11 -36.62 -5.55
CA TYR A 392 -2.25 -37.54 -6.68
C TYR A 392 -3.43 -38.51 -6.50
N GLU A 393 -3.66 -39.02 -5.29
CA GLU A 393 -4.81 -39.85 -4.98
C GLU A 393 -6.13 -39.08 -5.04
N ALA A 394 -6.15 -37.83 -4.59
CA ALA A 394 -7.29 -36.93 -4.77
C ALA A 394 -7.60 -36.68 -6.26
N ALA A 395 -6.56 -36.52 -7.09
CA ALA A 395 -6.72 -36.39 -8.54
C ALA A 395 -7.29 -37.68 -9.17
N LEU A 396 -6.82 -38.86 -8.76
CA LEU A 396 -7.33 -40.16 -9.23
C LEU A 396 -8.78 -40.42 -8.80
N LYS A 397 -9.20 -39.96 -7.61
CA LYS A 397 -10.60 -40.04 -7.19
C LYS A 397 -11.54 -39.27 -8.13
N ILE A 398 -11.07 -38.15 -8.69
CA ILE A 398 -11.86 -37.33 -9.63
C ILE A 398 -11.78 -37.91 -11.04
N TYR A 399 -10.59 -38.32 -11.48
CA TYR A 399 -10.37 -38.82 -12.84
C TYR A 399 -9.59 -40.14 -12.84
N PRO A 400 -10.27 -41.27 -12.54
CA PRO A 400 -9.62 -42.57 -12.30
C PRO A 400 -9.09 -43.25 -13.56
N LYS A 401 -9.45 -42.78 -14.76
CA LYS A 401 -9.02 -43.38 -16.03
C LYS A 401 -7.66 -42.89 -16.53
N ASN A 402 -7.00 -41.98 -15.80
CA ASN A 402 -5.73 -41.40 -16.23
C ASN A 402 -4.52 -42.25 -15.85
N LYS A 403 -4.01 -43.01 -16.82
CA LYS A 403 -2.82 -43.85 -16.67
C LYS A 403 -1.56 -43.06 -16.30
N ASP A 404 -1.46 -41.79 -16.66
CA ASP A 404 -0.27 -40.99 -16.36
C ASP A 404 -0.20 -40.61 -14.87
N ILE A 405 -1.34 -40.19 -14.30
CA ILE A 405 -1.46 -39.86 -12.88
C ILE A 405 -1.28 -41.13 -12.04
N GLU A 406 -1.81 -42.27 -12.49
CA GLU A 406 -1.65 -43.57 -11.84
C GLU A 406 -0.17 -44.00 -11.78
N LYS A 407 0.54 -43.94 -12.91
CA LYS A 407 1.99 -44.22 -12.95
C LYS A 407 2.79 -43.30 -12.05
N ASP A 408 2.46 -42.01 -12.02
CA ASP A 408 3.17 -41.06 -11.15
C ASP A 408 2.89 -41.32 -9.67
N ALA A 409 1.64 -41.67 -9.31
CA ALA A 409 1.31 -42.10 -7.95
C ALA A 409 2.05 -43.38 -7.53
N GLU A 410 2.15 -44.37 -8.42
CA GLU A 410 2.91 -45.60 -8.18
C GLU A 410 4.40 -45.33 -7.98
N LYS A 411 5.01 -44.47 -8.78
CA LYS A 411 6.42 -44.05 -8.59
C LYS A 411 6.62 -43.43 -7.21
N ILE A 412 5.70 -42.55 -6.78
CA ILE A 412 5.77 -41.92 -5.46
C ILE A 412 5.61 -42.96 -4.34
N ARG A 413 4.69 -43.93 -4.48
CA ARG A 413 4.54 -45.05 -3.52
C ARG A 413 5.82 -45.87 -3.39
N ASN A 414 6.43 -46.23 -4.52
CA ASN A 414 7.68 -47.01 -4.56
C ASN A 414 8.83 -46.25 -3.89
N LEU A 415 8.89 -44.92 -4.08
CA LEU A 415 9.88 -44.05 -3.47
C LEU A 415 9.70 -43.96 -1.95
N ILE A 416 8.46 -43.84 -1.48
CA ILE A 416 8.13 -43.87 -0.03
C ILE A 416 8.49 -45.24 0.59
N GLN A 417 8.25 -46.33 -0.14
CA GLN A 417 8.58 -47.69 0.30
C GLN A 417 10.08 -48.03 0.19
N GLY A 418 10.92 -47.09 -0.27
CA GLY A 418 12.38 -47.24 -0.31
C GLY A 418 12.92 -48.19 -1.38
N THR A 419 12.12 -48.54 -2.39
CA THR A 419 12.48 -49.56 -3.40
C THR A 419 13.40 -49.06 -4.52
N MET A 420 13.77 -47.77 -4.54
CA MET A 420 14.61 -47.14 -5.57
C MET A 420 15.90 -46.52 -4.99
N GLN A 421 16.63 -47.27 -4.17
CA GLN A 421 18.07 -47.04 -3.96
C GLN A 421 18.83 -48.21 -4.59
N GLY A 422 19.27 -48.04 -5.84
CA GLY A 422 20.15 -49.00 -6.52
C GLY A 422 19.89 -49.13 -8.01
N SER A 423 20.38 -48.18 -8.81
CA SER A 423 20.68 -48.35 -10.24
C SER A 423 21.80 -47.40 -10.64
#